data_AF-A0A7S1KYT3-F1
#
_entry.id   AF-A0A7S1KYT3-F1
#
_cell.length_a   1.000
_cell.length_b   1.000
_cell.length_c   1.000
_cell.angle_alpha   90.00
_cell.angle_beta   90.00
_cell.angle_gamma   90.00
#
_symmetry.space_group_name_H-M   'P 1'
#
loop_
_entity.id
_entity.type
_entity.pdbx_description
1 polymer ?
#
loop_
_entity_poly.entity_id
_entity_poly.type
_entity_poly.pdbx_seq_one_letter_code
_entity_poly.pdbx_strand_id
1 'polypeptide(L)'
;GSLGTNWLSCSMASAAEIPCLISRMFAVSSQHAIACRFGAHLINLCCDGWWTPVPVDDFLPCRGFGPVGATSVLDRGELWPSLIEKALAKLTGKKPHAGSYAAIRRGDAVLGTVALTGAPTMRFQRLWAAAAAKEPEEALELPDGRVRFWRSEATSAEAHRM
;
A
#
# COMPACT_ATOMS: atom_id res chain seq x y z
N GLY A 1 5.26 13.79 -3.80
CA GLY A 1 6.61 14.16 -4.26
C GLY A 1 6.72 14.30 -5.76
N SER A 2 7.87 14.74 -6.25
CA SER A 2 8.16 14.92 -7.69
C SER A 2 8.86 13.71 -8.34
N LEU A 3 9.12 12.65 -7.56
CA LEU A 3 9.78 11.44 -8.05
C LEU A 3 8.93 10.59 -9.00
N GLY A 4 7.60 10.79 -9.06
CA GLY A 4 6.70 10.01 -9.93
C GLY A 4 6.15 8.73 -9.28
N THR A 5 6.34 8.57 -7.98
CA THR A 5 5.96 7.41 -7.15
C THR A 5 4.53 7.50 -6.60
N ASN A 6 3.61 8.15 -7.34
CA ASN A 6 2.23 8.37 -6.87
C ASN A 6 1.49 7.07 -6.56
N TRP A 7 1.76 6.00 -7.31
CA TRP A 7 1.22 4.66 -7.10
C TRP A 7 1.51 4.14 -5.69
N LEU A 8 2.71 4.41 -5.16
CA LEU A 8 3.12 4.04 -3.81
C LEU A 8 2.47 4.96 -2.77
N SER A 9 2.44 6.27 -3.03
CA SER A 9 1.76 7.22 -2.14
C SER A 9 0.27 6.90 -1.97
N CYS A 10 -0.41 6.46 -3.04
CA CYS A 10 -1.79 5.99 -2.97
C CYS A 10 -1.92 4.77 -2.05
N SER A 11 -1.07 3.74 -2.22
CA SER A 11 -1.07 2.56 -1.35
C SER A 11 -0.77 2.92 0.11
N MET A 12 0.17 3.83 0.36
CA MET A 12 0.48 4.30 1.72
C MET A 12 -0.69 5.08 2.33
N ALA A 13 -1.35 5.94 1.56
CA ALA A 13 -2.54 6.66 2.03
C ALA A 13 -3.66 5.68 2.42
N SER A 14 -3.93 4.67 1.58
CA SER A 14 -4.92 3.62 1.92
C SER A 14 -4.52 2.78 3.15
N ALA A 15 -3.22 2.49 3.31
CA ALA A 15 -2.74 1.76 4.48
C ALA A 15 -2.77 2.61 5.76
N ALA A 16 -2.59 3.93 5.65
CA ALA A 16 -2.61 4.86 6.78
C ALA A 16 -3.99 4.99 7.45
N GLU A 17 -5.08 4.68 6.74
CA GLU A 17 -6.43 4.55 7.31
C GLU A 17 -6.51 3.48 8.42
N ILE A 18 -5.55 2.54 8.43
CA ILE A 18 -5.42 1.50 9.45
C ILE A 18 -4.04 1.65 10.09
N PRO A 19 -3.88 2.49 11.15
CA PRO A 19 -2.58 2.86 11.68
C PRO A 19 -1.68 1.68 12.07
N CYS A 20 -2.26 0.55 12.49
CA CYS A 20 -1.48 -0.65 12.83
C CYS A 20 -0.73 -1.25 11.62
N LEU A 21 -1.19 -1.04 10.39
CA LEU A 21 -0.49 -1.47 9.17
C LEU A 21 0.78 -0.66 8.93
N ILE A 22 0.80 0.62 9.31
CA ILE A 22 2.00 1.47 9.22
C ILE A 22 2.92 1.15 10.40
N SER A 23 2.39 1.10 11.63
CA SER A 23 3.20 0.85 12.83
C SER A 23 3.96 -0.48 12.78
N ARG A 24 3.35 -1.55 12.26
CA ARG A 24 4.04 -2.85 12.14
C ARG A 24 5.21 -2.85 11.15
N MET A 25 5.26 -1.89 10.22
CA MET A 25 6.39 -1.77 9.29
C MET A 25 7.63 -1.23 9.99
N PHE A 26 7.45 -0.37 10.99
CA PHE A 26 8.54 0.12 11.83
C PHE A 26 8.70 -0.86 12.98
N ALA A 27 9.66 -1.79 12.86
CA ALA A 27 9.85 -2.85 13.83
C ALA A 27 10.08 -2.26 15.24
N VAL A 28 9.10 -2.35 16.14
CA VAL A 28 9.21 -1.77 17.50
C VAL A 28 9.97 -2.74 18.41
N SER A 29 11.29 -2.86 18.21
CA SER A 29 12.18 -3.49 19.19
C SER A 29 12.94 -2.43 19.99
N SER A 30 13.42 -2.79 21.18
CA SER A 30 14.29 -1.91 21.98
C SER A 30 15.56 -1.50 21.21
N GLN A 31 16.10 -2.39 20.40
CA GLN A 31 17.26 -2.14 19.53
C GLN A 31 16.91 -1.18 18.38
N HIS A 32 15.71 -1.26 17.81
CA HIS A 32 15.23 -0.31 16.83
C HIS A 32 15.11 1.10 17.42
N ALA A 33 14.59 1.23 18.64
CA ALA A 33 14.50 2.53 19.32
C ALA A 33 15.87 3.17 19.56
N ILE A 34 16.92 2.37 19.82
CA ILE A 34 18.29 2.86 19.93
C ILE A 34 18.84 3.28 18.56
N ALA A 35 18.66 2.44 17.53
CA ALA A 35 19.11 2.73 16.16
C ALA A 35 18.49 4.01 15.60
N CYS A 36 17.22 4.26 15.87
CA CYS A 36 16.52 5.48 15.45
C CYS A 36 17.17 6.76 16.00
N ARG A 37 17.83 6.70 17.17
CA ARG A 37 18.57 7.86 17.73
C ARG A 37 19.83 8.21 16.94
N PHE A 38 20.33 7.27 16.15
CA PHE A 38 21.48 7.44 15.25
C PHE A 38 21.04 7.61 13.79
N GLY A 39 19.77 7.93 13.54
CA GLY A 39 19.23 8.12 12.18
C GLY A 39 19.07 6.82 11.39
N ALA A 40 19.14 5.65 12.04
CA ALA A 40 18.98 4.35 11.38
C ALA A 40 17.61 3.74 11.68
N HIS A 41 16.85 3.45 10.63
CA HIS A 41 15.52 2.90 10.69
C HIS A 41 15.45 1.53 10.02
N LEU A 42 14.75 0.60 10.64
CA LEU A 42 14.45 -0.71 10.06
C LEU A 42 13.00 -0.72 9.59
N ILE A 43 12.79 -0.93 8.30
CA ILE A 43 11.45 -0.96 7.69
C ILE A 43 11.18 -2.35 7.13
N ASN A 44 10.11 -2.98 7.61
CA ASN A 44 9.65 -4.26 7.12
C ASN A 44 8.71 -4.05 5.93
N LEU A 45 9.09 -4.63 4.78
CA LEU A 45 8.27 -4.64 3.56
C LEU A 45 8.07 -6.08 3.11
N CYS A 46 6.88 -6.39 2.62
CA CYS A 46 6.62 -7.69 2.02
C CYS A 46 7.11 -7.70 0.56
N CYS A 47 8.04 -8.60 0.25
CA CYS A 47 8.56 -8.80 -1.10
C CYS A 47 8.48 -10.28 -1.42
N ASP A 48 7.89 -10.62 -2.57
CA ASP A 48 7.70 -12.00 -3.01
C ASP A 48 7.03 -12.92 -1.96
N GLY A 49 6.14 -12.36 -1.14
CA GLY A 49 5.43 -13.06 -0.08
C GLY A 49 6.18 -13.15 1.26
N TRP A 50 7.38 -12.57 1.35
CA TRP A 50 8.22 -12.60 2.55
C TRP A 50 8.43 -11.21 3.14
N TRP A 51 8.22 -11.10 4.46
CA TRP A 51 8.56 -9.88 5.20
C TRP A 51 10.07 -9.72 5.27
N THR A 52 10.58 -8.69 4.60
CA THR A 52 12.00 -8.40 4.50
C THR A 52 12.33 -7.13 5.28
N PRO A 53 13.20 -7.20 6.31
CA PRO A 53 13.65 -6.02 7.04
C PRO A 53 14.68 -5.24 6.21
N VAL A 54 14.41 -3.95 6.00
CA VAL A 54 15.25 -3.06 5.17
C VAL A 54 15.83 -1.96 6.04
N PRO A 55 17.14 -1.99 6.33
CA PRO A 55 17.79 -0.90 7.03
C PRO A 55 17.96 0.30 6.11
N VAL A 56 17.48 1.46 6.53
CA VAL A 56 17.61 2.75 5.85
C VAL A 56 18.02 3.82 6.84
N ASP A 57 18.88 4.73 6.40
CA ASP A 57 19.22 5.94 7.15
C ASP A 57 18.21 7.08 6.85
N ASP A 58 18.26 8.15 7.63
CA ASP A 58 17.44 9.35 7.51
C ASP A 58 17.94 10.38 6.47
N PHE A 59 19.03 10.11 5.74
CA PHE A 59 19.47 10.97 4.63
C PHE A 59 18.54 10.81 3.42
N LEU A 60 17.59 11.73 3.31
CA LEU A 60 16.62 11.77 2.22
C LEU A 60 17.07 12.75 1.13
N PRO A 61 16.83 12.44 -0.17
CA PRO A 61 17.00 13.43 -1.23
C PRO A 61 16.04 14.60 -0.99
N CYS A 62 16.59 15.81 -0.80
CA CYS A 62 15.82 17.01 -0.48
C CYS A 62 15.95 18.07 -1.58
N ARG A 63 14.89 18.87 -1.74
CA ARG A 63 14.90 20.07 -2.58
C ARG A 63 14.21 21.20 -1.82
N GLY A 64 14.95 22.26 -1.52
CA GLY A 64 14.46 23.31 -0.62
C GLY A 64 14.33 22.78 0.80
N PHE A 65 13.19 23.03 1.44
CA PHE A 65 12.95 22.74 2.86
C PHE A 65 12.41 21.33 3.16
N GLY A 66 12.55 20.36 2.25
CA GLY A 66 12.09 19.00 2.54
C GLY A 66 12.38 17.94 1.48
N PRO A 67 11.96 16.70 1.73
CA PRO A 67 12.19 15.58 0.83
C PRO A 67 11.54 15.76 -0.54
N VAL A 68 12.22 15.33 -1.59
CA VAL A 68 11.71 15.32 -2.98
C VAL A 68 10.66 14.23 -3.19
N GLY A 69 10.73 13.19 -2.35
CA GLY A 69 9.93 11.97 -2.39
C GLY A 69 8.52 12.07 -1.80
N ALA A 70 8.03 10.96 -1.27
CA ALA A 70 6.74 10.90 -0.60
C ALA A 70 6.78 11.67 0.73
N THR A 71 5.84 12.58 0.95
CA THR A 71 5.77 13.44 2.14
C THR A 71 4.34 13.51 2.64
N SER A 72 4.17 13.69 3.95
CA SER A 72 2.87 14.05 4.49
C SER A 72 2.54 15.50 4.15
N VAL A 73 1.26 15.76 3.86
CA VAL A 73 0.76 17.12 3.60
C VAL A 73 0.43 17.83 4.91
N LEU A 74 0.08 17.06 5.95
CA LEU A 74 -0.36 17.58 7.24
C LEU A 74 0.84 18.00 8.11
N ASP A 75 1.90 17.20 8.11
CA ASP A 75 3.11 17.49 8.87
C ASP A 75 4.36 17.15 8.05
N ARG A 76 5.18 18.17 7.74
CA ARG A 76 6.43 17.97 7.01
C ARG A 76 7.51 17.24 7.83
N GLY A 77 7.34 17.17 9.15
CA GLY A 77 8.18 16.39 10.06
C GLY A 77 7.92 14.89 10.01
N GLU A 78 6.81 14.46 9.41
CA GLU A 78 6.52 13.03 9.21
C GLU A 78 7.38 12.46 8.07
N LEU A 79 8.54 11.92 8.45
CA LEU A 79 9.48 11.30 7.50
C LEU A 79 9.09 9.87 7.10
N TRP A 80 8.12 9.25 7.79
CA TRP A 80 7.72 7.87 7.58
C TRP A 80 7.38 7.55 6.10
N PRO A 81 6.71 8.41 5.30
CA PRO A 81 6.41 8.08 3.90
C PRO A 81 7.68 8.06 3.04
N SER A 82 8.59 9.01 3.27
CA SER A 82 9.87 9.10 2.57
C SER A 82 10.80 7.93 2.92
N LEU A 83 10.79 7.50 4.19
CA LEU A 83 11.56 6.36 4.67
C LEU A 83 11.08 5.04 4.02
N ILE A 84 9.76 4.83 3.93
CA ILE A 84 9.18 3.67 3.23
C ILE A 84 9.54 3.67 1.75
N GLU A 85 9.39 4.82 1.09
CA GLU A 85 9.77 4.97 -0.32
C GLU A 85 11.26 4.65 -0.54
N LYS A 86 12.14 5.10 0.36
CA LYS A 86 13.57 4.79 0.35
C LYS A 86 13.84 3.29 0.53
N ALA A 87 13.16 2.65 1.47
CA ALA A 87 13.30 1.20 1.71
C ALA A 87 12.87 0.40 0.48
N LEU A 88 11.75 0.77 -0.15
CA LEU A 88 11.29 0.13 -1.37
C LEU A 88 12.25 0.37 -2.54
N ALA A 89 12.76 1.59 -2.69
CA ALA A 89 13.78 1.92 -3.68
C ALA A 89 15.04 1.06 -3.50
N LYS A 90 15.45 0.78 -2.26
CA LYS A 90 16.61 -0.07 -1.93
C LYS A 90 16.35 -1.55 -2.23
N LEU A 91 15.14 -2.05 -1.99
CA LEU A 91 14.76 -3.44 -2.24
C LEU A 91 14.65 -3.79 -3.72
N THR A 92 14.16 -2.87 -4.56
CA THR A 92 13.85 -3.13 -5.97
C THR A 92 15.07 -3.28 -6.90
N GLY A 93 16.29 -3.31 -6.36
CA GLY A 93 17.52 -3.52 -7.12
C GLY A 93 17.71 -4.95 -7.62
N LYS A 94 18.32 -5.12 -8.80
CA LYS A 94 18.66 -6.45 -9.37
C LYS A 94 19.75 -7.21 -8.59
N LYS A 95 20.52 -6.50 -7.75
CA LYS A 95 21.49 -7.10 -6.82
C LYS A 95 21.03 -6.79 -5.39
N PRO A 96 21.34 -7.67 -4.42
CA PRO A 96 21.13 -7.35 -3.01
C PRO A 96 21.79 -6.00 -2.70
N HIS A 97 20.98 -5.06 -2.22
CA HIS A 97 21.38 -3.69 -1.86
C HIS A 97 21.76 -2.72 -3.01
N ALA A 98 21.48 -3.02 -4.28
CA ALA A 98 21.74 -2.13 -5.42
C ALA A 98 20.47 -1.49 -6.01
N GLY A 99 19.52 -1.11 -5.16
CA GLY A 99 18.29 -0.42 -5.55
C GLY A 99 18.49 1.07 -5.83
N SER A 100 17.50 1.71 -6.48
CA SER A 100 17.51 3.16 -6.73
C SER A 100 16.10 3.74 -6.83
N TYR A 101 15.92 5.03 -6.55
CA TYR A 101 14.64 5.72 -6.74
C TYR A 101 14.14 5.68 -8.19
N ALA A 102 15.06 5.57 -9.16
CA ALA A 102 14.70 5.43 -10.57
C ALA A 102 13.97 4.10 -10.85
N ALA A 103 14.22 3.05 -10.06
CA ALA A 103 13.57 1.75 -10.23
C ALA A 103 12.08 1.77 -9.83
N ILE A 104 11.68 2.66 -8.92
CA ILE A 104 10.30 2.75 -8.40
C ILE A 104 9.47 3.86 -9.06
N ARG A 105 10.02 4.56 -10.06
CA ARG A 105 9.41 5.72 -10.73
C ARG A 105 8.07 5.43 -11.42
N ARG A 106 7.85 4.18 -11.82
CA ARG A 106 6.62 3.71 -12.45
C ARG A 106 6.33 2.34 -11.86
N GLY A 107 5.22 2.22 -11.15
CA GLY A 107 4.82 0.97 -10.52
C GLY A 107 3.31 0.86 -10.46
N ASP A 108 2.87 -0.25 -9.88
CA ASP A 108 1.48 -0.60 -9.73
C ASP A 108 1.06 -0.44 -8.27
N ALA A 109 -0.05 0.26 -8.01
CA ALA A 109 -0.63 0.35 -6.66
C ALA A 109 -0.90 -1.04 -6.04
N VAL A 110 -1.17 -2.08 -6.83
CA VAL A 110 -1.26 -3.48 -6.37
C VAL A 110 0.04 -3.91 -5.71
N LEU A 111 1.19 -3.64 -6.35
CA LEU A 111 2.50 -3.96 -5.79
C LEU A 111 2.72 -3.19 -4.49
N GLY A 112 2.31 -1.92 -4.43
CA GLY A 112 2.45 -1.08 -3.24
C GLY A 112 1.61 -1.63 -2.09
N THR A 113 0.36 -1.99 -2.37
CA THR A 113 -0.53 -2.58 -1.38
C THR A 113 0.00 -3.92 -0.90
N VAL A 114 0.47 -4.81 -1.77
CA VAL A 114 1.10 -6.08 -1.36
C VAL A 114 2.35 -5.81 -0.51
N ALA A 115 3.19 -4.85 -0.88
CA ALA A 115 4.41 -4.55 -0.13
C ALA A 115 4.15 -4.03 1.29
N LEU A 116 3.11 -3.20 1.46
CA LEU A 116 2.73 -2.63 2.76
C LEU A 116 1.88 -3.61 3.59
N THR A 117 1.05 -4.42 2.93
CA THR A 117 0.06 -5.27 3.60
C THR A 117 0.52 -6.71 3.79
N GLY A 118 1.35 -7.22 2.90
CA GLY A 118 1.64 -8.65 2.72
C GLY A 118 0.44 -9.48 2.27
N ALA A 119 -0.71 -8.85 2.02
CA ALA A 119 -1.94 -9.53 1.67
C ALA A 119 -2.08 -9.71 0.14
N PRO A 120 -2.71 -10.80 -0.31
CA PRO A 120 -3.03 -10.97 -1.73
C PRO A 120 -3.93 -9.84 -2.19
N THR A 121 -3.60 -9.23 -3.33
CA THR A 121 -4.33 -8.07 -3.88
C THR A 121 -4.77 -8.39 -5.31
N MET A 122 -6.02 -8.05 -5.65
CA MET A 122 -6.61 -8.31 -6.97
C MET A 122 -7.16 -7.02 -7.59
N ARG A 123 -7.12 -6.94 -8.93
CA ARG A 123 -7.77 -5.87 -9.70
C ARG A 123 -9.15 -6.30 -10.17
N PHE A 124 -10.16 -5.51 -9.86
CA PHE A 124 -11.53 -5.74 -10.32
C PHE A 124 -11.81 -5.22 -11.74
N GLN A 125 -10.90 -4.49 -12.39
CA GLN A 125 -11.15 -3.86 -13.70
C GLN A 125 -11.65 -4.85 -14.76
N ARG A 126 -11.04 -6.04 -14.84
CA ARG A 126 -11.47 -7.08 -15.79
C ARG A 126 -12.81 -7.71 -15.40
N LEU A 127 -13.01 -7.96 -14.10
CA LEU A 127 -14.26 -8.50 -13.59
C LEU A 127 -15.41 -7.52 -13.83
N TRP A 128 -15.17 -6.23 -13.63
CA TRP A 128 -16.13 -5.16 -13.87
C TRP A 128 -16.42 -4.99 -15.36
N ALA A 129 -15.39 -4.98 -16.22
CA ALA A 129 -15.59 -4.90 -17.67
C ALA A 129 -16.39 -6.09 -18.20
N ALA A 130 -16.12 -7.30 -17.69
CA ALA A 130 -16.89 -8.49 -18.03
C ALA A 130 -18.33 -8.42 -17.50
N ALA A 131 -18.55 -7.91 -16.28
CA ALA A 131 -19.88 -7.73 -15.72
C ALA A 131 -20.69 -6.66 -16.47
N ALA A 132 -20.05 -5.56 -16.89
CA ALA A 132 -20.69 -4.49 -17.65
C ALA A 132 -20.98 -4.86 -19.12
N ALA A 133 -20.23 -5.82 -19.67
CA ALA A 133 -20.45 -6.34 -21.02
C ALA A 133 -21.54 -7.43 -21.08
N LYS A 134 -21.90 -8.02 -19.94
CA LYS A 134 -23.14 -8.78 -19.84
C LYS A 134 -24.28 -7.77 -19.82
N GLU A 135 -25.27 -7.94 -20.69
CA GLU A 135 -26.55 -7.25 -20.50
C GLU A 135 -27.06 -7.56 -19.08
N PRO A 136 -27.73 -6.61 -18.40
CA PRO A 136 -28.24 -6.85 -17.05
C PRO A 136 -29.17 -8.06 -17.10
N GLU A 137 -28.64 -9.22 -16.71
CA GLU A 137 -29.41 -10.45 -16.58
C GLU A 137 -30.40 -10.20 -15.45
N GLU A 138 -31.62 -9.86 -15.86
CA GLU A 138 -32.79 -9.55 -15.03
C GLU A 138 -32.58 -8.44 -13.99
N ALA A 139 -32.64 -7.18 -14.44
CA ALA A 139 -33.33 -6.18 -13.64
C ALA A 139 -34.79 -6.65 -13.48
N LEU A 140 -35.06 -7.43 -12.43
CA LEU A 140 -36.41 -7.87 -12.09
C LEU A 140 -37.19 -6.62 -11.69
N GLU A 141 -37.92 -6.03 -12.64
CA GLU A 141 -38.85 -4.94 -12.36
C GLU A 141 -39.91 -5.47 -11.40
N LEU A 142 -39.90 -4.95 -10.18
CA LEU A 142 -40.97 -5.20 -9.24
C LEU A 142 -42.26 -4.55 -9.79
N PRO A 143 -43.46 -5.13 -9.52
CA PRO A 143 -44.73 -4.62 -10.05
C PRO A 143 -45.07 -3.16 -9.71
N ASP A 144 -44.25 -2.48 -8.90
CA ASP A 144 -44.37 -1.08 -8.47
C ASP A 144 -43.43 -0.10 -9.22
N GLY A 145 -42.69 -0.57 -10.24
CA GLY A 145 -41.84 0.27 -11.09
C GLY A 145 -40.49 0.69 -10.48
N ARG A 146 -40.05 0.03 -9.40
CA ARG A 146 -38.73 0.29 -8.78
C ARG A 146 -37.67 -0.69 -9.28
N VAL A 147 -36.52 -0.15 -9.69
CA VAL A 147 -35.33 -0.95 -10.05
C VAL A 147 -34.49 -1.19 -8.79
N ARG A 148 -34.29 -2.45 -8.40
CA ARG A 148 -33.32 -2.83 -7.36
C ARG A 148 -31.99 -3.22 -8.00
N PHE A 149 -30.92 -2.53 -7.66
CA PHE A 149 -29.56 -3.04 -7.90
C PHE A 149 -29.26 -4.12 -6.85
N TRP A 150 -29.08 -5.36 -7.29
CA TRP A 150 -28.75 -6.49 -6.42
C TRP A 150 -27.37 -6.30 -5.78
N ARG A 151 -27.30 -6.35 -4.44
CA ARG A 151 -26.08 -6.72 -3.71
C ARG A 151 -26.24 -8.20 -3.38
N SER A 152 -25.36 -9.06 -3.90
CA SER A 152 -25.47 -10.51 -3.69
C SER A 152 -25.33 -10.86 -2.21
N GLU A 153 -26.43 -11.20 -1.56
CA GLU A 153 -26.43 -12.01 -0.34
C GLU A 153 -26.05 -13.45 -0.71
N ALA A 154 -24.74 -13.71 -0.78
CA ALA A 154 -24.23 -15.05 -0.57
C ALA A 154 -23.77 -15.14 0.90
N THR A 155 -24.14 -16.25 1.53
CA THR A 155 -23.76 -16.73 2.87
C THR A 155 -24.44 -16.07 4.08
N SER A 156 -25.69 -16.45 4.34
CA SER A 156 -26.19 -16.63 5.73
C SER A 156 -27.27 -17.72 5.80
N ALA A 157 -26.93 -18.93 5.32
CA ALA A 157 -27.81 -20.10 5.42
C ALA A 157 -27.22 -21.25 6.28
N GLU A 158 -26.20 -20.99 7.09
CA GLU A 158 -25.66 -21.96 8.07
C GLU A 158 -25.44 -21.32 9.45
N ALA A 159 -26.47 -20.67 10.00
CA ALA A 159 -26.48 -20.24 11.40
C ALA A 159 -27.75 -20.67 12.16
N HIS A 160 -28.38 -21.76 11.73
CA HIS A 160 -29.37 -22.48 12.54
C HIS A 160 -29.22 -23.99 12.35
N ARG A 161 -28.22 -24.58 13.03
CA ARG A 161 -28.22 -25.95 13.59
C ARG A 161 -26.91 -26.22 14.35
N MET A 162 -26.84 -25.74 15.58
CA MET A 162 -26.48 -26.47 16.82
C MET A 162 -26.58 -25.54 18.01
#